data_AF-A0A535I2K0-F1
#
_entry.id   AF-A0A535I2K0-F1
#
_cell.length_a   1.000
_cell.length_b   1.000
_cell.length_c   1.000
_cell.angle_alpha   90.00
_cell.angle_beta   90.00
_cell.angle_gamma   90.00
#
_symmetry.space_group_name_H-M   'P 1'
#
loop_
_entity.id
_entity.type
_entity.pdbx_description
1 polymer ?
#
loop_
_entity_poly.entity_id
_entity_poly.type
_entity_poly.pdbx_seq_one_letter_code
_entity_poly.pdbx_strand_id
1 'polypeptide(L)'
;MRRTAAFLSAGLAGVVALLSGLALDAYLHARDPSLAHREGIFTLSNPGHVLLGIGIGLVVVGVIGAAYTTLPFGVWMRRGMLAAALALIVVSGDVAGWAASVQLSSSSSSTANGHNHTAAAPSRQPSAAELAAAAKLVADTKAAVARYVDLKIAVAAGYTPLEPTDFQIVHYVNTSYMTDTDILRPEHVQSLIYYNAKQGPMLIGAMYIMPRRGMPGPEVGGPLTIWHQHSNLCFDNTTGMAVAFAHSGFFDNGDKSGSCPRGSTNKTTPQMLHVWLIDNPGGPFASDMEPQVLGTTAAVS
;
A
#
# COMPACT_ATOMS: atom_id res chain seq x y z
N MET A 1 47.96 1.83 -19.27
CA MET A 1 48.28 1.91 -17.82
C MET A 1 47.64 3.12 -17.13
N ARG A 2 47.95 4.38 -17.49
CA ARG A 2 47.38 5.59 -16.84
C ARG A 2 45.83 5.66 -16.81
N ARG A 3 45.16 5.30 -17.92
CA ARG A 3 43.68 5.31 -18.00
C ARG A 3 43.05 4.19 -17.16
N THR A 4 43.65 3.00 -17.18
CA THR A 4 43.23 1.87 -16.35
C THR A 4 43.35 2.20 -14.87
N ALA A 5 44.47 2.81 -14.46
CA ALA A 5 44.65 3.25 -13.08
C ALA A 5 43.55 4.24 -12.65
N ALA A 6 43.19 5.20 -13.51
CA ALA A 6 42.09 6.14 -13.22
C ALA A 6 40.74 5.44 -13.02
N PHE A 7 40.42 4.44 -13.83
CA PHE A 7 39.17 3.67 -13.67
C PHE A 7 39.17 2.77 -12.44
N LEU A 8 40.31 2.15 -12.11
CA LEU A 8 40.44 1.38 -10.88
C LEU A 8 40.33 2.28 -9.63
N SER A 9 40.90 3.49 -9.68
CA SER A 9 40.75 4.49 -8.62
C SER A 9 39.30 4.97 -8.48
N ALA A 10 38.59 5.19 -9.58
CA ALA A 10 37.16 5.51 -9.55
C ALA A 10 36.32 4.38 -8.94
N GLY A 11 36.63 3.12 -9.29
CA GLY A 11 35.99 1.95 -8.69
C GLY A 11 36.25 1.85 -7.18
N LEU A 12 37.49 2.07 -6.76
CA LEU A 12 37.86 2.08 -5.33
C LEU A 12 37.15 3.19 -4.57
N ALA A 13 37.09 4.41 -5.13
CA ALA A 13 36.35 5.52 -4.55
C ALA A 13 34.84 5.20 -4.45
N GLY A 14 34.29 4.50 -5.43
CA GLY A 14 32.91 4.01 -5.40
C GLY A 14 32.67 3.02 -4.26
N VAL A 15 33.57 2.07 -4.03
CA VAL A 15 33.48 1.12 -2.89
C VAL A 15 33.55 1.84 -1.56
N VAL A 16 34.43 2.83 -1.41
CA VAL A 16 34.51 3.66 -0.20
C VAL A 16 33.20 4.41 0.03
N ALA A 17 32.66 5.05 -1.01
CA ALA A 17 31.37 5.74 -0.92
C ALA A 17 30.22 4.81 -0.54
N LEU A 18 30.21 3.56 -1.05
CA LEU A 18 29.21 2.55 -0.66
C LEU A 18 29.30 2.19 0.82
N LEU A 19 30.50 1.90 1.32
CA LEU A 19 30.70 1.52 2.72
C LEU A 19 30.38 2.67 3.67
N SER A 20 30.79 3.89 3.31
CA SER A 20 30.45 5.11 4.06
C SER A 20 28.94 5.40 4.01
N GLY A 21 28.29 5.16 2.87
CA GLY A 21 26.86 5.38 2.69
C GLY A 21 26.05 4.43 3.55
N LEU A 22 26.43 3.14 3.56
CA LEU A 22 25.83 2.11 4.41
C LEU A 22 26.01 2.41 5.90
N ALA A 23 27.22 2.83 6.31
CA ALA A 23 27.49 3.18 7.70
C ALA A 23 26.70 4.41 8.17
N LEU A 24 26.59 5.43 7.30
CA LEU A 24 25.81 6.64 7.58
C LEU A 24 24.31 6.32 7.65
N ASP A 25 23.82 5.52 6.72
CA ASP A 25 22.42 5.08 6.70
C ASP A 25 22.05 4.29 7.96
N ALA A 26 22.87 3.29 8.32
CA ALA A 26 22.70 2.54 9.57
C ALA A 26 22.73 3.43 10.82
N TYR A 27 23.58 4.46 10.83
CA TYR A 27 23.65 5.43 11.92
C TYR A 27 22.40 6.31 12.02
N LEU A 28 21.85 6.76 10.89
CA LEU A 28 20.63 7.58 10.84
C LEU A 28 19.43 6.77 11.31
N HIS A 29 19.28 5.53 10.83
CA HIS A 29 18.24 4.61 11.30
C HIS A 29 18.38 4.22 12.77
N ALA A 30 19.61 4.14 13.30
CA ALA A 30 19.83 3.91 14.73
C ALA A 30 19.42 5.13 15.60
N ARG A 31 19.49 6.35 15.06
CA ARG A 31 19.08 7.58 15.76
C ARG A 31 17.59 7.86 15.64
N ASP A 32 17.00 7.58 14.48
CA ASP A 32 15.57 7.70 14.23
C ASP A 32 15.06 6.44 13.51
N PRO A 33 14.59 5.44 14.28
CA PRO A 33 14.03 4.22 13.73
C PRO A 33 12.80 4.45 12.83
N SER A 34 12.12 5.59 12.96
CA SER A 34 10.94 5.91 12.15
C SER A 34 11.27 6.27 10.70
N LEU A 35 12.54 6.55 10.37
CA LEU A 35 13.01 6.76 8.99
C LEU A 35 12.73 5.55 8.11
N ALA A 36 12.80 4.33 8.66
CA ALA A 36 12.52 3.09 7.92
C ALA A 36 11.08 3.00 7.39
N HIS A 37 10.17 3.81 7.94
CA HIS A 37 8.76 3.88 7.51
C HIS A 37 8.46 5.08 6.62
N ARG A 38 9.40 6.04 6.50
CA ARG A 38 9.22 7.30 5.76
C ARG A 38 10.08 7.38 4.51
N GLU A 39 11.09 6.53 4.40
CA GLU A 39 12.10 6.57 3.34
C GLU A 39 12.03 5.31 2.47
N GLY A 40 12.03 5.49 1.16
CA GLY A 40 12.17 4.40 0.20
C GLY A 40 13.64 4.17 -0.16
N ILE A 41 13.94 3.09 -0.87
CA ILE A 41 15.32 2.73 -1.28
C ILE A 41 16.06 3.86 -2.05
N PHE A 42 15.34 4.83 -2.64
CA PHE A 42 15.92 5.94 -3.42
C PHE A 42 15.54 7.35 -2.93
N THR A 43 15.12 7.53 -1.68
CA THR A 43 14.85 8.89 -1.14
C THR A 43 16.13 9.72 -1.10
N LEU A 44 16.15 10.81 -1.87
CA LEU A 44 17.30 11.73 -1.96
C LEU A 44 17.44 12.64 -0.73
N SER A 45 16.48 12.60 0.20
CA SER A 45 16.53 13.31 1.48
C SER A 45 17.51 12.69 2.47
N ASN A 46 17.79 11.38 2.34
CA ASN A 46 18.75 10.67 3.19
C ASN A 46 20.16 10.74 2.55
N PRO A 47 21.13 11.39 3.21
CA PRO A 47 22.48 11.52 2.67
C PRO A 47 23.21 10.17 2.53
N GLY A 48 22.82 9.14 3.30
CA GLY A 48 23.29 7.77 3.14
C GLY A 48 22.87 7.16 1.81
N HIS A 49 21.60 7.29 1.43
CA HIS A 49 21.06 6.79 0.15
C HIS A 49 21.73 7.48 -1.05
N VAL A 50 21.93 8.80 -0.96
CA VAL A 50 22.63 9.55 -2.01
C VAL A 50 24.06 9.05 -2.18
N LEU A 51 24.78 8.81 -1.08
CA LEU A 51 26.15 8.33 -1.12
C LEU A 51 26.25 6.89 -1.66
N LEU A 52 25.27 6.04 -1.33
CA LEU A 52 25.13 4.71 -1.91
C LEU A 52 24.92 4.78 -3.44
N GLY A 53 24.00 5.63 -3.90
CA GLY A 53 23.75 5.81 -5.34
C GLY A 53 24.98 6.30 -6.11
N ILE A 54 25.71 7.28 -5.56
CA ILE A 54 26.97 7.78 -6.13
C ILE A 54 28.03 6.66 -6.15
N GLY A 55 28.12 5.88 -5.08
CA GLY A 55 29.03 4.74 -4.97
C GLY A 55 28.80 3.67 -6.03
N ILE A 56 27.54 3.28 -6.27
CA ILE A 56 27.16 2.34 -7.35
C ILE A 56 27.63 2.89 -8.70
N GLY A 57 27.31 4.15 -9.00
CA GLY A 57 27.70 4.78 -10.28
C GLY A 57 29.22 4.76 -10.51
N LEU A 58 30.01 5.08 -9.48
CA LEU A 58 31.47 5.08 -9.55
C LEU A 58 32.06 3.67 -9.72
N VAL A 59 31.51 2.66 -9.03
CA VAL A 59 31.92 1.26 -9.22
C VAL A 59 31.65 0.80 -10.65
N VAL A 60 30.46 1.10 -11.18
CA VAL A 60 30.07 0.72 -12.55
C VAL A 60 30.99 1.37 -13.58
N VAL A 61 31.24 2.69 -13.46
CA VAL A 61 32.16 3.40 -14.35
C VAL A 61 33.59 2.87 -14.23
N GLY A 62 34.04 2.57 -13.01
CA GLY A 62 35.37 2.03 -12.75
C GLY A 62 35.59 0.63 -13.34
N VAL A 63 34.64 -0.27 -13.14
CA VAL A 63 34.71 -1.66 -13.65
C VAL A 63 34.62 -1.67 -15.18
N ILE A 64 33.66 -0.95 -15.76
CA ILE A 64 33.48 -0.86 -17.22
C ILE A 64 34.70 -0.22 -17.88
N GLY A 65 35.18 0.90 -17.34
CA GLY A 65 36.32 1.62 -17.89
C GLY A 65 37.63 0.84 -17.76
N ALA A 66 37.82 0.11 -16.66
CA ALA A 66 38.97 -0.78 -16.50
C ALA A 66 38.91 -1.92 -17.53
N ALA A 67 37.77 -2.61 -17.65
CA ALA A 67 37.57 -3.69 -18.61
C ALA A 67 37.78 -3.24 -20.07
N TYR A 68 37.31 -2.04 -20.43
CA TYR A 68 37.48 -1.49 -21.78
C TYR A 68 38.94 -1.13 -22.12
N THR A 69 39.77 -0.87 -21.10
CA THR A 69 41.17 -0.47 -21.30
C THR A 69 42.17 -1.61 -21.17
N THR A 70 41.80 -2.75 -20.56
CA THR A 70 42.72 -3.86 -20.28
C THR A 70 42.47 -5.11 -21.11
N LEU A 71 41.23 -5.36 -21.53
CA LEU A 71 40.88 -6.62 -22.19
C LEU A 71 41.11 -6.56 -23.71
N PRO A 72 41.86 -7.51 -24.33
CA PRO A 72 42.19 -7.50 -25.76
C PRO A 72 41.06 -8.07 -26.63
N PHE A 73 39.80 -7.74 -26.34
CA PHE A 73 38.64 -8.24 -27.09
C PHE A 73 38.15 -7.24 -28.14
N GLY A 74 37.61 -7.77 -29.26
CA GLY A 74 36.96 -6.98 -30.31
C GLY A 74 35.76 -6.18 -29.80
N VAL A 75 35.46 -5.07 -30.47
CA VAL A 75 34.50 -4.04 -30.03
C VAL A 75 33.09 -4.59 -29.73
N TRP A 76 32.68 -5.65 -30.43
CA TRP A 76 31.40 -6.34 -30.25
C TRP A 76 31.31 -7.13 -28.94
N MET A 77 32.38 -7.82 -28.54
CA MET A 77 32.45 -8.57 -27.28
C MET A 77 32.37 -7.60 -26.08
N ARG A 78 33.02 -6.44 -26.20
CA ARG A 78 33.00 -5.37 -25.17
C ARG A 78 31.58 -4.81 -24.97
N ARG A 79 30.84 -4.62 -26.07
CA ARG A 79 29.42 -4.20 -26.03
C ARG A 79 28.51 -5.26 -25.41
N GLY A 80 28.78 -6.55 -25.67
CA GLY A 80 28.05 -7.66 -25.04
C GLY A 80 28.24 -7.72 -23.53
N MET A 81 29.48 -7.57 -23.04
CA MET A 81 29.74 -7.53 -21.59
C MET A 81 29.10 -6.32 -20.91
N LEU A 82 29.06 -5.17 -21.60
CA LEU A 82 28.35 -3.97 -21.14
C LEU A 82 26.85 -4.21 -20.97
N ALA A 83 26.20 -4.83 -21.96
CA ALA A 83 24.79 -5.17 -21.89
C ALA A 83 24.51 -6.18 -20.77
N ALA A 84 25.39 -7.17 -20.58
CA ALA A 84 25.27 -8.16 -19.51
C ALA A 84 25.46 -7.54 -18.10
N ALA A 85 26.40 -6.62 -17.93
CA ALA A 85 26.60 -5.91 -16.66
C ALA A 85 25.41 -5.00 -16.33
N LEU A 86 24.86 -4.27 -17.32
CA LEU A 86 23.65 -3.49 -17.15
C LEU A 86 22.44 -4.38 -16.81
N ALA A 87 22.27 -5.52 -17.48
CA ALA A 87 21.23 -6.48 -17.16
C ALA A 87 21.38 -7.04 -15.74
N LEU A 88 22.60 -7.36 -15.30
CA LEU A 88 22.87 -7.82 -13.94
C LEU A 88 22.57 -6.74 -12.90
N ILE A 89 22.86 -5.47 -13.15
CA ILE A 89 22.53 -4.37 -12.24
C ILE A 89 21.01 -4.21 -12.11
N VAL A 90 20.27 -4.28 -13.21
CA VAL A 90 18.80 -4.24 -13.20
C VAL A 90 18.24 -5.40 -12.39
N VAL A 91 18.68 -6.63 -12.69
CA VAL A 91 18.24 -7.84 -11.98
C VAL A 91 18.62 -7.79 -10.48
N SER A 92 19.79 -7.23 -10.14
CA SER A 92 20.22 -7.09 -8.75
C SER A 92 19.39 -6.04 -7.99
N GLY A 93 18.96 -4.97 -8.67
CA GLY A 93 18.02 -3.98 -8.15
C GLY A 93 16.65 -4.60 -7.84
N ASP A 94 16.16 -5.47 -8.72
CA ASP A 94 14.90 -6.20 -8.51
C ASP A 94 14.99 -7.17 -7.32
N VAL A 95 16.14 -7.85 -7.14
CA VAL A 95 16.39 -8.76 -6.01
C VAL A 95 16.60 -8.01 -4.70
N ALA A 96 17.27 -6.84 -4.71
CA ALA A 96 17.42 -6.01 -3.52
C ALA A 96 16.09 -5.38 -3.07
N GLY A 97 15.24 -4.97 -4.03
CA GLY A 97 13.86 -4.56 -3.76
C GLY A 97 13.03 -5.69 -3.14
N TRP A 98 13.24 -6.93 -3.60
CA TRP A 98 12.63 -8.11 -2.99
C TRP A 98 13.19 -8.40 -1.57
N ALA A 99 14.51 -8.34 -1.35
CA ALA A 99 15.10 -8.59 -0.04
C ALA A 99 14.71 -7.54 1.03
N ALA A 100 14.58 -6.27 0.64
CA ALA A 100 14.07 -5.22 1.53
C ALA A 100 12.61 -5.47 1.94
N SER A 101 11.78 -6.00 1.03
CA SER A 101 10.40 -6.39 1.35
C SER A 101 10.33 -7.57 2.35
N VAL A 102 11.33 -8.46 2.35
CA VAL A 102 11.45 -9.58 3.29
C VAL A 102 11.91 -9.09 4.67
N GLN A 103 12.79 -8.09 4.76
CA GLN A 103 13.30 -7.56 6.03
C GLN A 103 12.30 -6.66 6.77
N LEU A 104 11.43 -5.94 6.05
CA LEU A 104 10.28 -5.24 6.64
C LEU A 104 9.27 -6.21 7.29
N SER A 105 9.24 -7.47 6.85
CA SER A 105 8.33 -8.50 7.36
C SER A 105 8.82 -9.18 8.65
N SER A 106 10.12 -9.05 8.99
CA SER A 106 10.73 -9.79 10.11
C SER A 106 11.00 -8.95 11.37
N SER A 107 10.89 -7.63 11.29
CA SER A 107 11.38 -6.72 12.35
C SER A 107 10.30 -6.21 13.32
N SER A 108 9.02 -6.54 13.12
CA SER A 108 7.92 -6.08 13.99
C SER A 108 7.53 -7.11 15.05
N SER A 109 8.51 -7.64 15.79
CA SER A 109 8.27 -8.41 17.02
C SER A 109 8.82 -7.66 18.23
N SER A 110 8.06 -6.69 18.74
CA SER A 110 8.22 -6.18 20.10
C SER A 110 6.88 -5.74 20.70
N THR A 111 6.37 -6.61 21.58
CA THR A 111 5.39 -6.43 22.66
C THR A 111 4.83 -5.02 22.94
N ALA A 112 3.53 -4.85 22.72
CA ALA A 112 2.68 -3.92 23.48
C ALA A 112 1.23 -4.46 23.53
N ASN A 113 0.68 -4.52 24.74
CA ASN A 113 -0.65 -5.07 25.06
C ASN A 113 -1.79 -4.15 24.57
N GLY A 114 -2.87 -4.77 24.06
CA GLY A 114 -4.24 -4.22 24.12
C GLY A 114 -4.87 -3.88 22.78
N HIS A 115 -5.79 -4.74 22.32
CA HIS A 115 -6.75 -4.65 21.21
C HIS A 115 -6.25 -5.06 19.81
N ASN A 116 -6.59 -6.29 19.46
CA ASN A 116 -6.16 -7.00 18.27
C ASN A 116 -7.17 -6.83 17.12
N HIS A 117 -6.85 -5.97 16.15
CA HIS A 117 -7.25 -6.15 14.77
C HIS A 117 -5.99 -6.49 13.99
N THR A 118 -5.53 -7.73 14.11
CA THR A 118 -4.54 -8.25 13.17
C THR A 118 -5.18 -8.14 11.80
N ALA A 119 -4.68 -7.22 10.97
CA ALA A 119 -4.54 -7.51 9.55
C ALA A 119 -3.90 -8.89 9.52
N ALA A 120 -4.72 -9.91 9.26
CA ALA A 120 -4.25 -11.28 9.30
C ALA A 120 -3.10 -11.33 8.30
N ALA A 121 -1.88 -11.60 8.78
CA ALA A 121 -0.76 -11.80 7.90
C ALA A 121 -1.21 -12.79 6.82
N PRO A 122 -0.90 -12.53 5.53
CA PRO A 122 -1.28 -13.40 4.43
C PRO A 122 -1.11 -14.86 4.83
N SER A 123 -2.21 -15.64 4.82
CA SER A 123 -2.20 -17.04 5.28
C SER A 123 -1.18 -17.92 4.53
N ARG A 124 -0.73 -17.41 3.38
CA ARG A 124 0.44 -17.84 2.61
C ARG A 124 1.03 -16.64 1.87
N GLN A 125 2.20 -16.85 1.27
CA GLN A 125 2.75 -15.88 0.32
C GLN A 125 1.87 -15.82 -0.95
N PRO A 126 1.62 -14.61 -1.51
CA PRO A 126 0.96 -14.47 -2.79
C PRO A 126 1.88 -14.94 -3.93
N SER A 127 1.29 -15.51 -4.97
CA SER A 127 1.99 -15.79 -6.23
C SER A 127 2.27 -14.49 -7.00
N ALA A 128 3.18 -14.54 -7.98
CA ALA A 128 3.46 -13.39 -8.84
C ALA A 128 2.22 -12.92 -9.61
N ALA A 129 1.35 -13.84 -10.04
CA ALA A 129 0.11 -13.51 -10.74
C ALA A 129 -0.89 -12.80 -9.81
N GLU A 130 -1.01 -13.25 -8.56
CA GLU A 130 -1.87 -12.61 -7.56
C GLU A 130 -1.36 -11.22 -7.17
N LEU A 131 -0.04 -11.07 -7.00
CA LEU A 131 0.57 -9.77 -6.75
C LEU A 131 0.30 -8.80 -7.91
N ALA A 132 0.49 -9.25 -9.15
CA ALA A 132 0.21 -8.45 -10.34
C ALA A 132 -1.27 -8.08 -10.46
N ALA A 133 -2.18 -9.02 -10.19
CA ALA A 133 -3.62 -8.78 -10.22
C ALA A 133 -4.08 -7.80 -9.11
N ALA A 134 -3.55 -7.95 -7.89
CA ALA A 134 -3.78 -7.02 -6.79
C ALA A 134 -3.28 -5.59 -7.14
N ALA A 135 -2.05 -5.47 -7.65
CA ALA A 135 -1.50 -4.18 -8.06
C ALA A 135 -2.32 -3.54 -9.20
N LYS A 136 -2.76 -4.35 -10.17
CA LYS A 136 -3.63 -3.90 -11.26
C LYS A 136 -4.98 -3.41 -10.73
N LEU A 137 -5.60 -4.15 -9.81
CA LEU A 137 -6.88 -3.74 -9.21
C LEU A 137 -6.76 -2.40 -8.50
N VAL A 138 -5.69 -2.17 -7.73
CA VAL A 138 -5.44 -0.87 -7.08
C VAL A 138 -5.30 0.24 -8.12
N ALA A 139 -4.46 0.03 -9.15
CA ALA A 139 -4.20 1.03 -10.17
C ALA A 139 -5.45 1.39 -10.99
N ASP A 140 -6.20 0.38 -11.44
CA ASP A 140 -7.42 0.58 -12.22
C ASP A 140 -8.51 1.26 -11.37
N THR A 141 -8.65 0.86 -10.09
CA THR A 141 -9.60 1.49 -9.16
C THR A 141 -9.24 2.96 -8.96
N LYS A 142 -7.97 3.29 -8.67
CA LYS A 142 -7.49 4.68 -8.53
C LYS A 142 -7.82 5.51 -9.76
N ALA A 143 -7.54 4.99 -10.96
CA ALA A 143 -7.83 5.69 -12.20
C ALA A 143 -9.33 5.92 -12.41
N ALA A 144 -10.17 4.90 -12.17
CA ALA A 144 -11.61 4.97 -12.41
C ALA A 144 -12.34 5.91 -11.44
N VAL A 145 -11.91 5.97 -10.17
CA VAL A 145 -12.55 6.80 -9.14
C VAL A 145 -12.01 8.22 -9.07
N ALA A 146 -10.93 8.56 -9.79
CA ALA A 146 -10.35 9.90 -9.81
C ALA A 146 -11.36 11.00 -10.18
N ARG A 147 -12.37 10.69 -11.01
CA ARG A 147 -13.47 11.62 -11.36
C ARG A 147 -14.35 11.99 -10.17
N TYR A 148 -14.33 11.21 -9.09
CA TYR A 148 -15.16 11.38 -7.90
C TYR A 148 -14.43 12.06 -6.74
N VAL A 149 -13.27 12.68 -6.99
CA VAL A 149 -12.58 13.48 -5.94
C VAL A 149 -13.52 14.53 -5.35
N ASP A 150 -14.34 15.18 -6.19
CA ASP A 150 -15.45 16.01 -5.72
C ASP A 150 -16.67 15.13 -5.41
N LEU A 151 -17.04 15.09 -4.13
CA LEU A 151 -18.21 14.37 -3.63
C LEU A 151 -19.50 14.71 -4.38
N LYS A 152 -19.66 15.95 -4.87
CA LYS A 152 -20.85 16.34 -5.64
C LYS A 152 -20.97 15.57 -6.95
N ILE A 153 -19.84 15.21 -7.57
CA ILE A 153 -19.82 14.38 -8.78
C ILE A 153 -20.25 12.95 -8.46
N ALA A 154 -19.83 12.40 -7.32
CA ALA A 154 -20.30 11.09 -6.86
C ALA A 154 -21.81 11.11 -6.59
N VAL A 155 -22.32 12.10 -5.86
CA VAL A 155 -23.75 12.23 -5.59
C VAL A 155 -24.56 12.38 -6.89
N ALA A 156 -24.08 13.20 -7.83
CA ALA A 156 -24.71 13.35 -9.15
C ALA A 156 -24.69 12.05 -9.97
N ALA A 157 -23.70 11.17 -9.77
CA ALA A 157 -23.61 9.85 -10.38
C ALA A 157 -24.45 8.77 -9.66
N GLY A 158 -25.22 9.14 -8.63
CA GLY A 158 -26.15 8.25 -7.95
C GLY A 158 -25.58 7.57 -6.69
N TYR A 159 -24.43 8.00 -6.19
CA TYR A 159 -23.92 7.53 -4.90
C TYR A 159 -24.65 8.23 -3.74
N THR A 160 -25.13 7.45 -2.78
CA THR A 160 -25.86 7.94 -1.58
C THR A 160 -25.14 7.53 -0.30
N PRO A 161 -25.15 8.36 0.76
CA PRO A 161 -24.45 8.02 2.01
C PRO A 161 -25.06 6.78 2.68
N LEU A 162 -24.20 5.89 3.17
CA LEU A 162 -24.57 4.73 3.97
C LEU A 162 -24.65 5.08 5.46
N GLU A 163 -23.81 5.99 5.93
CA GLU A 163 -23.78 6.52 7.30
C GLU A 163 -24.28 7.98 7.35
N PRO A 164 -24.63 8.50 8.55
CA PRO A 164 -24.81 9.94 8.73
C PRO A 164 -23.62 10.75 8.21
N THR A 165 -23.90 11.81 7.46
CA THR A 165 -22.87 12.55 6.70
C THR A 165 -21.90 13.35 7.58
N ASP A 166 -22.21 13.51 8.87
CA ASP A 166 -21.37 14.16 9.87
C ASP A 166 -20.33 13.22 10.51
N PHE A 167 -20.35 11.92 10.17
CA PHE A 167 -19.32 10.98 10.60
C PHE A 167 -17.96 11.33 9.99
N GLN A 168 -16.89 10.92 10.66
CA GLN A 168 -15.53 11.24 10.23
C GLN A 168 -15.16 10.55 8.91
N ILE A 169 -15.59 9.29 8.72
CA ILE A 169 -15.48 8.54 7.48
C ILE A 169 -16.89 8.14 7.08
N VAL A 170 -17.24 8.39 5.81
CA VAL A 170 -18.56 8.12 5.25
C VAL A 170 -18.41 7.35 3.95
N HIS A 171 -19.13 6.23 3.84
CA HIS A 171 -19.27 5.46 2.62
C HIS A 171 -20.44 6.00 1.82
N TYR A 172 -20.19 6.33 0.56
CA TYR A 172 -21.21 6.66 -0.41
C TYR A 172 -21.37 5.47 -1.35
N VAL A 173 -22.55 4.85 -1.34
CA VAL A 173 -22.85 3.59 -2.02
C VAL A 173 -23.73 3.85 -3.24
N ASN A 174 -23.44 3.17 -4.35
CA ASN A 174 -24.32 3.13 -5.52
C ASN A 174 -24.91 1.72 -5.68
N THR A 175 -26.16 1.55 -5.27
CA THR A 175 -26.84 0.25 -5.29
C THR A 175 -27.13 -0.27 -6.69
N SER A 176 -27.12 0.60 -7.72
CA SER A 176 -27.30 0.16 -9.12
C SER A 176 -26.14 -0.70 -9.63
N TYR A 177 -24.96 -0.61 -9.00
CA TYR A 177 -23.80 -1.43 -9.30
C TYR A 177 -23.71 -2.71 -8.47
N MET A 178 -24.73 -3.04 -7.66
CA MET A 178 -24.77 -4.28 -6.87
C MET A 178 -25.26 -5.45 -7.73
N THR A 179 -24.60 -5.70 -8.86
CA THR A 179 -24.98 -6.76 -9.82
C THR A 179 -23.83 -7.72 -10.07
N ASP A 180 -24.15 -8.93 -10.52
CA ASP A 180 -23.13 -9.95 -10.82
C ASP A 180 -22.16 -9.50 -11.93
N THR A 181 -22.58 -8.56 -12.80
CA THR A 181 -21.75 -8.03 -13.89
C THR A 181 -20.76 -6.95 -13.42
N ASP A 182 -20.94 -6.44 -12.20
CA ASP A 182 -20.16 -5.34 -11.62
C ASP A 182 -19.08 -5.80 -10.62
N ILE A 183 -18.98 -7.11 -10.36
CA ILE A 183 -18.02 -7.65 -9.41
C ILE A 183 -16.60 -7.32 -9.88
N LEU A 184 -15.86 -6.56 -9.06
CA LEU A 184 -14.51 -6.07 -9.36
C LEU A 184 -14.40 -5.28 -10.68
N ARG A 185 -15.43 -4.50 -11.04
CA ARG A 185 -15.41 -3.56 -12.18
C ARG A 185 -15.06 -2.14 -11.70
N PRO A 186 -13.84 -1.62 -11.94
CA PRO A 186 -13.41 -0.32 -11.44
C PRO A 186 -14.30 0.85 -11.85
N GLU A 187 -14.83 0.83 -13.08
CA GLU A 187 -15.68 1.89 -13.60
C GLU A 187 -17.04 1.97 -12.87
N HIS A 188 -17.45 0.88 -12.23
CA HIS A 188 -18.73 0.69 -11.55
C HIS A 188 -18.50 0.22 -10.09
N VAL A 189 -17.63 0.91 -9.36
CA VAL A 189 -17.36 0.57 -7.96
C VAL A 189 -18.58 0.81 -7.06
N GLN A 190 -18.91 -0.13 -6.18
CA GLN A 190 -20.14 -0.09 -5.39
C GLN A 190 -20.12 0.97 -4.29
N SER A 191 -18.95 1.33 -3.76
CA SER A 191 -18.82 2.32 -2.69
C SER A 191 -17.57 3.19 -2.84
N LEU A 192 -17.73 4.47 -2.54
CA LEU A 192 -16.66 5.46 -2.43
C LEU A 192 -16.53 5.89 -0.97
N ILE A 193 -15.30 6.05 -0.48
CA ILE A 193 -15.03 6.30 0.94
C ILE A 193 -14.45 7.70 1.08
N TYR A 194 -15.14 8.56 1.83
CA TYR A 194 -14.72 9.93 2.08
C TYR A 194 -14.36 10.14 3.53
N TYR A 195 -13.26 10.84 3.77
CA TYR A 195 -12.90 11.40 5.06
C TYR A 195 -13.33 12.86 5.13
N ASN A 196 -14.07 13.24 6.16
CA ASN A 196 -14.45 14.62 6.42
C ASN A 196 -13.27 15.38 7.05
N ALA A 197 -12.33 15.82 6.22
CA ALA A 197 -11.21 16.66 6.63
C ALA A 197 -11.67 18.08 6.98
N LYS A 198 -10.79 18.86 7.62
CA LYS A 198 -11.07 20.27 7.97
C LYS A 198 -11.41 21.13 6.74
N GLN A 199 -10.82 20.80 5.59
CA GLN A 199 -10.99 21.51 4.32
C GLN A 199 -12.20 21.01 3.51
N GLY A 200 -12.86 19.93 3.96
CA GLY A 200 -13.99 19.30 3.28
C GLY A 200 -13.79 17.80 3.06
N PRO A 201 -14.79 17.13 2.45
CA PRO A 201 -14.71 15.71 2.13
C PRO A 201 -13.54 15.39 1.20
N MET A 202 -12.73 14.42 1.57
CA MET A 202 -11.59 13.93 0.81
C MET A 202 -11.83 12.46 0.45
N LEU A 203 -11.74 12.12 -0.84
CA LEU A 203 -11.82 10.74 -1.29
C LEU A 203 -10.56 9.97 -0.85
N ILE A 204 -10.72 8.98 0.02
CA ILE A 204 -9.61 8.21 0.61
C ILE A 204 -9.59 6.75 0.19
N GLY A 205 -10.71 6.24 -0.33
CA GLY A 205 -10.85 4.82 -0.63
C GLY A 205 -12.01 4.55 -1.58
N ALA A 206 -12.03 3.33 -2.08
CA ALA A 206 -13.18 2.74 -2.72
C ALA A 206 -13.41 1.33 -2.15
N MET A 207 -14.61 0.80 -2.29
CA MET A 207 -14.96 -0.51 -1.77
C MET A 207 -15.86 -1.26 -2.75
N TYR A 208 -15.42 -2.46 -3.12
CA TYR A 208 -16.24 -3.40 -3.86
C TYR A 208 -17.12 -4.17 -2.90
N ILE A 209 -18.39 -4.32 -3.25
CA ILE A 209 -19.38 -4.99 -2.39
C ILE A 209 -20.05 -6.08 -3.21
N MET A 210 -20.11 -7.28 -2.66
CA MET A 210 -20.75 -8.41 -3.32
C MET A 210 -22.27 -8.18 -3.48
N PRO A 211 -22.87 -8.58 -4.61
CA PRO A 211 -24.30 -8.34 -4.86
C PRO A 211 -25.24 -8.98 -3.83
N ARG A 212 -24.80 -10.06 -3.18
CA ARG A 212 -25.62 -10.86 -2.26
C ARG A 212 -24.82 -11.31 -1.04
N ARG A 213 -25.50 -11.41 0.11
CA ARG A 213 -24.93 -11.99 1.34
C ARG A 213 -24.60 -13.47 1.16
N GLY A 214 -23.53 -13.93 1.80
CA GLY A 214 -23.07 -15.31 1.70
C GLY A 214 -22.42 -15.67 0.37
N MET A 215 -22.33 -14.73 -0.58
CA MET A 215 -21.55 -14.90 -1.80
C MET A 215 -20.09 -14.49 -1.53
N PRO A 216 -19.12 -15.41 -1.67
CA PRO A 216 -17.71 -15.07 -1.49
C PRO A 216 -17.22 -14.20 -2.64
N GLY A 217 -16.36 -13.24 -2.32
CA GLY A 217 -15.70 -12.42 -3.33
C GLY A 217 -14.55 -13.14 -4.05
N PRO A 218 -14.21 -12.75 -5.30
CA PRO A 218 -13.09 -13.35 -6.02
C PRO A 218 -11.74 -13.03 -5.38
N GLU A 219 -10.91 -14.06 -5.14
CA GLU A 219 -9.57 -13.93 -4.54
C GLU A 219 -8.50 -13.57 -5.60
N VAL A 220 -8.70 -12.50 -6.37
CA VAL A 220 -7.80 -12.13 -7.47
C VAL A 220 -6.37 -11.83 -7.01
N GLY A 221 -6.21 -11.29 -5.79
CA GLY A 221 -4.92 -11.06 -5.15
C GLY A 221 -4.52 -12.13 -4.16
N GLY A 222 -5.23 -13.27 -4.16
CA GLY A 222 -5.09 -14.32 -3.15
C GLY A 222 -5.14 -13.74 -1.74
N PRO A 223 -4.11 -13.97 -0.90
CA PRO A 223 -4.10 -13.55 0.48
C PRO A 223 -3.90 -12.03 0.69
N LEU A 224 -3.71 -11.25 -0.40
CA LEU A 224 -3.63 -9.79 -0.34
C LEU A 224 -5.00 -9.10 -0.38
N THR A 225 -5.99 -9.68 -1.06
CA THR A 225 -7.33 -9.09 -1.21
C THR A 225 -8.24 -9.60 -0.11
N ILE A 226 -8.39 -8.81 0.97
CA ILE A 226 -9.09 -9.21 2.19
C ILE A 226 -10.59 -8.92 2.07
N TRP A 227 -11.32 -9.88 1.51
CA TRP A 227 -12.78 -9.87 1.58
C TRP A 227 -13.24 -10.15 3.02
N HIS A 228 -14.11 -9.30 3.54
CA HIS A 228 -14.69 -9.44 4.87
C HIS A 228 -16.15 -9.00 4.87
N GLN A 229 -16.86 -9.24 5.96
CA GLN A 229 -18.22 -8.79 6.16
C GLN A 229 -18.39 -8.30 7.59
N HIS A 230 -19.23 -7.28 7.78
CA HIS A 230 -19.66 -6.86 9.10
C HIS A 230 -20.92 -7.62 9.51
N SER A 231 -20.90 -8.21 10.70
CA SER A 231 -22.05 -8.88 11.34
C SER A 231 -22.63 -8.10 12.52
N ASN A 232 -22.09 -6.90 12.76
CA ASN A 232 -22.40 -6.08 13.92
C ASN A 232 -22.92 -4.70 13.54
N LEU A 233 -23.28 -4.43 12.29
CA LEU A 233 -23.83 -3.14 11.89
C LEU A 233 -25.33 -3.05 12.18
N CYS A 234 -25.73 -1.97 12.84
CA CYS A 234 -27.12 -1.61 13.08
C CYS A 234 -27.61 -0.64 12.00
N PHE A 235 -28.62 -1.06 11.25
CA PHE A 235 -29.23 -0.25 10.20
C PHE A 235 -30.55 0.33 10.68
N ASP A 236 -30.74 1.64 10.53
CA ASP A 236 -32.03 2.29 10.79
C ASP A 236 -33.11 1.69 9.88
N ASN A 237 -34.26 1.33 10.47
CA ASN A 237 -35.30 0.59 9.77
C ASN A 237 -36.08 1.44 8.76
N THR A 238 -35.99 2.77 8.85
CA THR A 238 -36.73 3.70 7.99
C THR A 238 -35.87 4.15 6.82
N THR A 239 -34.64 4.56 7.10
CA THR A 239 -33.72 5.15 6.13
C THR A 239 -32.77 4.12 5.52
N GLY A 240 -32.53 3.00 6.21
CA GLY A 240 -31.54 2.01 5.79
C GLY A 240 -30.09 2.41 6.07
N MET A 241 -29.83 3.55 6.72
CA MET A 241 -28.47 3.99 7.05
C MET A 241 -27.86 3.14 8.18
N ALA A 242 -26.56 2.89 8.12
CA ALA A 242 -25.79 2.33 9.23
C ALA A 242 -25.59 3.41 10.29
N VAL A 243 -26.19 3.21 11.46
CA VAL A 243 -26.25 4.23 12.54
C VAL A 243 -25.48 3.86 13.79
N ALA A 244 -25.09 2.59 13.94
CA ALA A 244 -24.32 2.11 15.08
C ALA A 244 -23.68 0.74 14.81
N PHE A 245 -22.77 0.33 15.70
CA PHE A 245 -22.29 -1.04 15.80
C PHE A 245 -22.88 -1.72 17.06
N ALA A 246 -23.45 -2.91 16.92
CA ALA A 246 -23.74 -3.81 18.03
C ALA A 246 -22.41 -4.35 18.62
N HIS A 247 -22.31 -4.54 19.93
CA HIS A 247 -21.08 -5.06 20.55
C HIS A 247 -20.90 -6.58 20.35
N SER A 248 -19.69 -6.97 19.95
CA SER A 248 -19.06 -8.29 20.12
C SER A 248 -18.19 -8.25 21.39
N GLY A 249 -18.23 -9.29 22.24
CA GLY A 249 -17.78 -9.29 23.65
C GLY A 249 -16.29 -9.07 23.98
N PHE A 250 -15.58 -8.20 23.25
CA PHE A 250 -14.16 -7.84 23.47
C PHE A 250 -13.95 -6.44 24.09
N PHE A 251 -14.99 -5.60 24.17
CA PHE A 251 -14.91 -4.22 24.68
C PHE A 251 -15.65 -3.97 26.01
N ASP A 252 -16.11 -5.02 26.69
CA ASP A 252 -16.90 -4.85 27.91
C ASP A 252 -16.03 -4.62 29.15
N ASN A 253 -15.83 -3.34 29.50
CA ASN A 253 -15.52 -2.92 30.87
C ASN A 253 -16.79 -2.81 31.72
N GLY A 254 -17.59 -3.87 31.73
CA GLY A 254 -18.76 -3.99 32.61
C GLY A 254 -19.96 -3.15 32.18
N ASP A 255 -21.12 -3.80 32.14
CA ASP A 255 -22.47 -3.23 32.11
C ASP A 255 -22.88 -2.45 30.85
N LYS A 256 -23.17 -3.20 29.77
CA LYS A 256 -24.50 -3.28 29.11
C LYS A 256 -24.40 -4.11 27.83
N SER A 257 -25.06 -5.28 27.81
CA SER A 257 -25.39 -5.98 26.57
C SER A 257 -26.09 -5.03 25.58
N GLY A 258 -25.45 -4.65 24.48
CA GLY A 258 -25.99 -3.63 23.58
C GLY A 258 -26.74 -4.22 22.39
N SER A 259 -28.07 -4.33 22.47
CA SER A 259 -28.92 -4.48 21.29
C SER A 259 -28.86 -3.20 20.43
N CYS A 260 -29.19 -3.31 19.14
CA CYS A 260 -29.25 -2.14 18.27
C CYS A 260 -30.18 -1.05 18.83
N PRO A 261 -29.85 0.24 18.63
CA PRO A 261 -30.72 1.35 19.05
C PRO A 261 -32.17 1.14 18.61
N ARG A 262 -33.13 1.61 19.41
CA ARG A 262 -34.55 1.48 19.07
C ARG A 262 -34.83 2.08 17.69
N GLY A 263 -35.51 1.33 16.83
CA GLY A 263 -35.76 1.73 15.45
C GLY A 263 -34.69 1.27 14.44
N SER A 264 -33.64 0.57 14.90
CA SER A 264 -32.63 -0.03 14.04
C SER A 264 -32.54 -1.55 14.24
N THR A 265 -31.92 -2.25 13.30
CA THR A 265 -31.79 -3.72 13.32
C THR A 265 -30.40 -4.15 12.87
N ASN A 266 -29.82 -5.13 13.56
CA ASN A 266 -28.54 -5.71 13.18
C ASN A 266 -28.71 -6.53 11.90
N LYS A 267 -27.89 -6.27 10.89
CA LYS A 267 -27.85 -7.06 9.66
C LYS A 267 -26.40 -7.35 9.29
N THR A 268 -26.15 -8.60 8.87
CA THR A 268 -24.88 -8.93 8.23
C THR A 268 -24.83 -8.30 6.84
N THR A 269 -23.70 -7.73 6.48
CA THR A 269 -23.44 -7.17 5.16
C THR A 269 -23.02 -8.25 4.16
N PRO A 270 -23.14 -8.02 2.84
CA PRO A 270 -22.41 -8.81 1.86
C PRO A 270 -20.89 -8.69 2.10
N GLN A 271 -20.12 -9.62 1.53
CA GLN A 271 -18.67 -9.45 1.56
C GLN A 271 -18.26 -8.18 0.82
N MET A 272 -17.21 -7.53 1.34
CA MET A 272 -16.66 -6.32 0.79
C MET A 272 -15.13 -6.34 0.81
N LEU A 273 -14.55 -5.66 -0.17
CA LEU A 273 -13.11 -5.49 -0.35
C LEU A 273 -12.81 -4.01 -0.47
N HIS A 274 -12.01 -3.50 0.46
CA HIS A 274 -11.55 -2.11 0.44
C HIS A 274 -10.35 -1.98 -0.51
N VAL A 275 -10.26 -0.83 -1.16
CA VAL A 275 -9.10 -0.39 -1.94
C VAL A 275 -8.77 1.04 -1.52
N TRP A 276 -7.68 1.21 -0.78
CA TRP A 276 -7.28 2.52 -0.26
C TRP A 276 -6.52 3.33 -1.33
N LEU A 277 -6.93 4.59 -1.51
CA LEU A 277 -6.28 5.50 -2.45
C LEU A 277 -5.04 6.15 -1.84
N ILE A 278 -5.06 6.31 -0.51
CA ILE A 278 -3.98 6.80 0.33
C ILE A 278 -3.26 5.64 1.03
N ASP A 279 -2.11 5.93 1.63
CA ASP A 279 -1.36 4.94 2.40
C ASP A 279 -2.15 4.50 3.64
N ASN A 280 -2.33 3.19 3.74
CA ASN A 280 -2.91 2.53 4.91
C ASN A 280 -1.82 1.65 5.55
N PRO A 281 -1.52 1.77 6.85
CA PRO A 281 -0.54 0.93 7.53
C PRO A 281 -0.83 -0.58 7.43
N GLY A 282 -2.11 -0.98 7.32
CA GLY A 282 -2.52 -2.36 7.08
C GLY A 282 -2.41 -2.82 5.62
N GLY A 283 -1.97 -1.94 4.72
CA GLY A 283 -1.85 -2.19 3.29
C GLY A 283 -3.06 -1.73 2.46
N PRO A 284 -2.94 -1.78 1.12
CA PRO A 284 -3.94 -1.19 0.21
C PRO A 284 -5.31 -1.85 0.25
N PHE A 285 -5.42 -3.05 0.83
CA PHE A 285 -6.67 -3.80 0.97
C PHE A 285 -7.06 -4.06 2.43
N ALA A 286 -6.48 -3.32 3.39
CA ALA A 286 -6.85 -3.44 4.80
C ALA A 286 -8.36 -3.24 4.99
N SER A 287 -8.96 -3.96 5.91
CA SER A 287 -10.40 -3.90 6.18
C SER A 287 -10.89 -2.55 6.72
N ASP A 288 -9.96 -1.76 7.25
CA ASP A 288 -10.23 -0.59 8.05
C ASP A 288 -9.12 0.45 7.84
N MET A 289 -9.46 1.70 8.11
CA MET A 289 -8.53 2.83 8.13
C MET A 289 -8.63 3.48 9.50
N GLU A 290 -7.54 3.45 10.25
CA GLU A 290 -7.49 4.08 11.57
C GLU A 290 -7.50 5.61 11.41
N PRO A 291 -8.52 6.34 11.89
CA PRO A 291 -8.65 7.76 11.61
C PRO A 291 -7.52 8.64 12.16
N GLN A 292 -6.76 8.16 13.14
CA GLN A 292 -5.59 8.91 13.65
C GLN A 292 -4.48 9.03 12.60
N VAL A 293 -4.41 8.10 11.64
CA VAL A 293 -3.48 8.17 10.50
C VAL A 293 -3.87 9.32 9.56
N LEU A 294 -5.18 9.60 9.43
CA LEU A 294 -5.71 10.67 8.57
C LEU A 294 -5.53 12.07 9.17
N GLY A 295 -5.44 12.17 10.50
CA GLY A 295 -5.27 13.42 11.25
C GLY A 295 -3.85 13.97 11.28
N THR A 296 -2.87 13.27 10.71
CA THR A 296 -1.45 13.68 10.70
C THR A 296 -0.87 13.65 9.29
N THR A 297 -1.09 14.72 8.52
CA THR A 297 -0.25 15.05 7.34
C THR A 297 -0.08 13.91 6.33
N ALA A 298 -1.13 13.12 6.04
CA ALA A 298 -1.09 12.20 4.90
C ALA A 298 -1.08 13.03 3.62
N ALA A 299 0.09 13.21 3.02
CA ALA A 299 0.22 13.82 1.71
C ALA A 299 -0.46 12.91 0.69
N VAL A 300 -1.44 13.45 -0.02
CA VAL A 300 -1.97 12.84 -1.23
C VAL A 300 -0.84 12.88 -2.24
N SER A 301 -0.30 11.71 -2.57
CA SER A 301 0.62 11.52 -3.70
C SER A 301 -0.11 10.93 -4.89
#